data_AF-A0A6B3TSC0-F1
#
_entry.id   AF-A0A6B3TSC0-F1
#
_cell.length_a   1.000
_cell.length_b   1.000
_cell.length_c   1.000
_cell.angle_alpha   90.00
_cell.angle_beta   90.00
_cell.angle_gamma   90.00
#
_symmetry.space_group_name_H-M   'P 1'
#
loop_
_entity.id
_entity.type
_entity.pdbx_description
1 polymer ?
#
loop_
_entity_poly.entity_id
_entity_poly.type
_entity_poly.pdbx_seq_one_letter_code
_entity_poly.pdbx_strand_id
1 'polypeptide(L)'
;MLTIMENVKGKRYKELIDLLSRNCNIFAFVENRQMMEIEDERLAYIDILIAPIKEHFIERKIQQEWETTKLLEDTAYVFYFNLNNVTRQFLKERSKSLFDWISPELPEDLMFYKDGKCLLASCSHEGFFLVEENIWNSFLLKKRGR
;
A
#
# COMPACT_ATOMS: atom_id res chain seq x y z
N MET A 1 5.16 -14.70 -7.59
CA MET A 1 4.35 -13.49 -7.82
C MET A 1 4.58 -13.03 -9.25
N LEU A 2 3.62 -12.34 -9.83
CA LEU A 2 3.76 -11.68 -11.13
C LEU A 2 4.23 -10.24 -10.91
N THR A 3 5.10 -9.74 -11.79
CA THR A 3 5.48 -8.32 -11.83
C THR A 3 4.64 -7.60 -12.87
N ILE A 4 3.97 -6.54 -12.47
CA ILE A 4 3.07 -5.76 -13.33
C ILE A 4 3.57 -4.31 -13.38
N MET A 5 3.79 -3.81 -14.60
CA MET A 5 4.27 -2.44 -14.87
C MET A 5 3.13 -1.46 -15.21
N GLU A 6 1.87 -1.93 -15.26
CA GLU A 6 0.71 -1.12 -15.58
C GLU A 6 0.11 -0.51 -14.31
N ASN A 7 -0.02 0.83 -14.26
CA ASN A 7 -0.73 1.47 -13.15
C ASN A 7 -2.24 1.18 -13.20
N VAL A 8 -2.79 0.67 -12.10
CA VAL A 8 -4.23 0.45 -11.93
C VAL A 8 -4.89 1.73 -11.41
N LYS A 9 -5.72 2.38 -12.25
CA LYS A 9 -6.32 3.70 -11.94
C LYS A 9 -7.86 3.71 -11.87
N GLY A 10 -8.39 4.77 -11.27
CA GLY A 10 -9.81 5.14 -11.26
C GLY A 10 -10.72 4.04 -10.69
N LYS A 11 -11.73 3.64 -11.48
CA LYS A 11 -12.67 2.58 -11.07
C LYS A 11 -11.96 1.25 -10.83
N ARG A 12 -10.94 0.93 -11.63
CA ARG A 12 -10.18 -0.33 -11.50
C ARG A 12 -9.36 -0.36 -10.21
N TYR A 13 -8.82 0.78 -9.78
CA TYR A 13 -8.16 0.89 -8.48
C TYR A 13 -9.13 0.53 -7.35
N LYS A 14 -10.32 1.13 -7.35
CA LYS A 14 -11.36 0.83 -6.36
C LYS A 14 -11.75 -0.65 -6.35
N GLU A 15 -11.88 -1.26 -7.53
CA GLU A 15 -12.18 -2.70 -7.67
C GLU A 15 -11.03 -3.60 -7.19
N LEU A 16 -9.78 -3.17 -7.36
CA LEU A 16 -8.61 -3.87 -6.84
C LEU A 16 -8.58 -3.81 -5.30
N ILE A 17 -8.79 -2.64 -4.71
CA ILE A 17 -8.89 -2.48 -3.25
C ILE A 17 -10.04 -3.31 -2.67
N ASP A 18 -11.19 -3.37 -3.36
CA ASP A 18 -12.31 -4.26 -2.98
C ASP A 18 -11.97 -5.75 -3.11
N LEU A 19 -11.08 -6.13 -4.03
CA LEU A 19 -10.59 -7.51 -4.12
C LEU A 19 -9.61 -7.82 -2.99
N LEU A 20 -8.62 -6.96 -2.76
CA LEU A 20 -7.60 -7.14 -1.74
C LEU A 20 -8.22 -7.18 -0.34
N SER A 21 -9.15 -6.28 -0.02
CA SER A 21 -9.87 -6.28 1.27
C SER A 21 -10.71 -7.52 1.56
N ARG A 22 -11.03 -8.34 0.54
CA ARG A 22 -11.71 -9.63 0.74
C ARG A 22 -10.73 -10.79 0.92
N ASN A 23 -9.48 -10.62 0.53
CA ASN A 23 -8.47 -11.69 0.53
C ASN A 23 -7.33 -11.44 1.53
N CYS A 24 -7.16 -10.22 2.02
CA CYS A 24 -6.11 -9.78 2.94
C CYS A 24 -6.72 -9.31 4.27
N ASN A 25 -5.97 -9.40 5.36
CA ASN A 25 -6.34 -8.91 6.69
C ASN A 25 -5.45 -7.76 7.18
N ILE A 26 -4.33 -7.48 6.50
CA ILE A 26 -3.44 -6.39 6.83
C ILE A 26 -3.12 -5.62 5.56
N PHE A 27 -3.00 -4.29 5.67
CA PHE A 27 -2.29 -3.48 4.68
C PHE A 27 -1.20 -2.66 5.38
N ALA A 28 -0.20 -2.26 4.62
CA ALA A 28 0.88 -1.41 5.08
C ALA A 28 1.28 -0.39 4.02
N PHE A 29 1.96 0.66 4.47
CA PHE A 29 2.62 1.65 3.61
C PHE A 29 4.00 2.01 4.19
N VAL A 30 4.82 2.65 3.38
CA VAL A 30 6.21 3.01 3.68
C VAL A 30 6.38 4.52 3.73
N GLU A 31 7.19 4.97 4.68
CA GLU A 31 7.69 6.33 4.77
C GLU A 31 9.22 6.28 4.77
N ASN A 32 9.81 6.62 3.62
CA ASN A 32 11.25 6.59 3.44
C ASN A 32 11.92 7.74 4.20
N ARG A 33 12.74 7.41 5.20
CA ARG A 33 13.38 8.41 6.07
C ARG A 33 14.36 9.31 5.33
N GLN A 34 14.93 8.84 4.22
CA GLN A 34 15.83 9.64 3.38
C GLN A 34 15.14 10.81 2.68
N MET A 35 13.84 10.68 2.44
CA MET A 35 13.04 11.70 1.77
C MET A 35 12.45 12.72 2.75
N MET A 36 12.72 12.56 4.05
CA MET A 36 12.23 13.46 5.09
C MET A 36 13.22 14.60 5.29
N GLU A 37 12.84 15.81 4.88
CA GLU A 37 13.62 17.01 5.23
C GLU A 37 13.64 17.22 6.75
N ILE A 38 12.48 17.05 7.39
CA ILE A 38 12.30 17.15 8.84
C ILE A 38 11.45 15.95 9.29
N GLU A 39 12.08 14.98 9.95
CA GLU A 39 11.47 13.70 10.35
C GLU A 39 10.22 13.91 11.23
N ASP A 40 10.30 14.80 12.23
CA ASP A 40 9.19 15.08 13.15
C ASP A 40 7.97 15.69 12.45
N GLU A 41 8.19 16.61 11.48
CA GLU A 41 7.10 17.21 10.71
C GLU A 41 6.44 16.18 9.79
N ARG A 42 7.24 15.30 9.18
CA ARG A 42 6.68 14.22 8.35
C ARG A 42 5.87 13.25 9.19
N LEU A 43 6.37 12.86 10.36
CA LEU A 43 5.63 11.97 11.26
C LEU A 43 4.34 12.62 11.79
N ALA A 44 4.35 13.91 12.08
CA ALA A 44 3.14 14.66 12.46
C ALA A 44 2.11 14.69 11.32
N TYR A 45 2.55 14.86 10.07
CA TYR A 45 1.67 14.74 8.90
C TYR A 45 1.05 13.34 8.81
N ILE A 46 1.83 12.28 9.04
CA ILE A 46 1.32 10.90 9.01
C ILE A 46 0.26 10.67 10.08
N ASP A 47 0.48 11.17 11.30
CA ASP A 47 -0.52 11.10 12.37
C ASP A 47 -1.85 11.77 11.99
N ILE A 48 -1.80 12.91 11.30
CA ILE A 48 -2.99 13.59 10.77
C ILE A 48 -3.64 12.77 9.64
N LEU A 49 -2.83 12.25 8.71
CA LEU A 49 -3.30 11.47 7.56
C LEU A 49 -4.08 10.24 8.03
N ILE A 50 -3.53 9.49 8.98
CA ILE A 50 -4.09 8.22 9.48
C ILE A 50 -5.12 8.40 10.59
N ALA A 51 -5.38 9.62 11.06
CA ALA A 51 -6.37 9.89 12.11
C ALA A 51 -7.73 9.18 11.87
N PRO A 52 -8.30 9.12 10.65
CA PRO A 52 -9.56 8.42 10.39
C PRO A 52 -9.51 6.89 10.57
N ILE A 53 -8.31 6.30 10.61
CA ILE A 53 -8.08 4.85 10.72
C ILE A 53 -7.20 4.48 11.91
N LYS A 54 -6.97 5.41 12.85
CA LYS A 54 -6.01 5.24 13.94
C LYS A 54 -6.33 4.04 14.84
N GLU A 55 -7.61 3.74 15.07
CA GLU A 55 -8.07 2.57 15.83
C GLU A 55 -7.70 1.23 15.18
N HIS A 56 -7.33 1.24 13.89
CA HIS A 56 -6.93 0.04 13.15
C HIS A 56 -5.41 -0.09 13.00
N PHE A 57 -4.64 0.86 13.53
CA PHE A 57 -3.19 0.78 13.58
C PHE A 57 -2.74 -0.42 14.42
N ILE A 58 -1.79 -1.19 13.87
CA ILE A 58 -1.20 -2.35 14.54
C ILE A 58 0.13 -1.94 15.13
N GLU A 59 1.07 -1.52 14.26
CA GLU A 59 2.42 -1.19 14.66
C GLU A 59 3.15 -0.39 13.57
N ARG A 60 4.23 0.27 13.97
CA ARG A 60 5.21 0.91 13.09
C ARG A 60 6.56 0.25 13.33
N LYS A 61 7.20 -0.22 12.26
CA LYS A 61 8.54 -0.80 12.29
C LYS A 61 9.55 0.10 11.59
N ILE A 62 10.78 0.08 12.09
CA ILE A 62 11.95 0.60 11.37
C ILE A 62 12.55 -0.58 10.61
N GLN A 63 12.62 -0.49 9.29
CA GLN A 63 13.04 -1.61 8.43
C GLN A 63 13.97 -1.09 7.32
N GLN A 64 14.92 -1.93 6.89
CA GLN A 64 15.78 -1.64 5.73
C GLN A 64 15.24 -2.29 4.45
N GLU A 65 14.34 -3.26 4.58
CA GLU A 65 13.76 -3.99 3.45
C GLU A 65 12.27 -4.22 3.64
N TRP A 66 11.57 -4.27 2.52
CA TRP A 66 10.18 -4.70 2.38
C TRP A 66 10.02 -5.42 1.05
N GLU A 67 8.80 -5.83 0.74
CA GLU A 67 8.49 -6.77 -0.35
C GLU A 67 9.03 -6.38 -1.73
N THR A 68 9.26 -5.09 -2.00
CA THR A 68 9.74 -4.58 -3.30
C THR A 68 11.10 -3.93 -3.26
N THR A 69 11.62 -3.58 -2.08
CA THR A 69 12.76 -2.66 -1.97
C THR A 69 13.66 -3.06 -0.81
N LYS A 70 14.97 -2.91 -1.02
CA LYS A 70 16.00 -3.08 0.00
C LYS A 70 16.95 -1.89 -0.04
N LEU A 71 17.02 -1.14 1.05
CA LEU A 71 17.94 -0.04 1.25
C LEU A 71 19.33 -0.58 1.62
N LEU A 72 20.38 0.09 1.15
CA LEU A 72 21.76 -0.33 1.41
C LEU A 72 22.28 0.12 2.78
N GLU A 73 21.98 1.36 3.18
CA GLU A 73 22.57 1.98 4.39
C GLU A 73 21.52 2.60 5.33
N ASP A 74 20.28 2.77 4.86
CA ASP A 74 19.24 3.52 5.56
C ASP A 74 18.03 2.65 5.91
N THR A 75 17.05 3.26 6.55
CA THR A 75 15.83 2.62 7.04
C THR A 75 14.61 3.42 6.61
N ALA A 76 13.48 2.75 6.53
CA ALA A 76 12.18 3.35 6.35
C ALA A 76 11.28 3.02 7.55
N TYR A 77 10.24 3.83 7.75
CA TYR A 77 9.13 3.44 8.61
C TYR A 77 8.11 2.66 7.79
N VAL A 78 7.68 1.50 8.30
CA VAL A 78 6.58 0.74 7.72
C VAL A 78 5.45 0.66 8.72
N PHE A 79 4.29 1.18 8.33
CA PHE A 79 3.10 1.27 9.17
C PHE A 79 2.13 0.18 8.78
N TYR A 80 1.73 -0.66 9.74
CA TYR A 80 0.83 -1.79 9.53
C TYR A 80 -0.54 -1.51 10.14
N PHE A 81 -1.59 -1.87 9.41
CA PHE A 81 -2.98 -1.65 9.81
C PHE A 81 -3.84 -2.87 9.52
N ASN A 82 -4.89 -3.06 10.33
CA ASN A 82 -5.94 -4.02 10.02
C ASN A 82 -6.67 -3.59 8.75
N LEU A 83 -6.86 -4.52 7.82
CA LEU A 83 -7.64 -4.31 6.61
C LEU A 83 -9.09 -4.73 6.85
N ASN A 84 -9.99 -3.75 6.85
CA ASN A 84 -11.41 -3.91 7.10
C ASN A 84 -12.23 -2.91 6.27
N ASN A 85 -13.52 -2.78 6.54
CA ASN A 85 -14.39 -1.87 5.79
C ASN A 85 -13.96 -0.39 5.90
N VAL A 86 -13.52 0.06 7.08
CA VAL A 86 -13.10 1.44 7.34
C VAL A 86 -11.80 1.73 6.59
N THR A 87 -10.79 0.88 6.75
CA THR A 87 -9.49 1.10 6.11
C THR A 87 -9.53 0.88 4.59
N ARG A 88 -10.37 -0.03 4.10
CA ARG A 88 -10.69 -0.14 2.67
C ARG A 88 -11.25 1.16 2.11
N GLN A 89 -12.17 1.80 2.83
CA GLN A 89 -12.77 3.05 2.38
C GLN A 89 -11.74 4.18 2.38
N PHE A 90 -10.93 4.28 3.43
CA PHE A 90 -9.79 5.19 3.50
C PHE A 90 -8.88 5.08 2.27
N LEU A 91 -8.44 3.87 1.91
CA LEU A 91 -7.58 3.64 0.74
C LEU A 91 -8.22 4.13 -0.57
N LYS A 92 -9.54 3.98 -0.71
CA LYS A 92 -10.31 4.36 -1.92
C LYS A 92 -10.59 5.86 -2.01
N GLU A 93 -10.54 6.57 -0.89
CA GLU A 93 -10.77 8.01 -0.79
C GLU A 93 -9.48 8.82 -0.95
N ARG A 94 -8.37 8.32 -0.39
CA ARG A 94 -7.08 9.00 -0.42
C ARG A 94 -6.40 9.00 -1.78
N SER A 95 -6.68 8.00 -2.61
CA SER A 95 -5.99 7.80 -3.88
C SER A 95 -6.93 7.41 -5.01
N LYS A 96 -6.53 7.70 -6.25
CA LYS A 96 -7.20 7.24 -7.47
C LYS A 96 -6.38 6.19 -8.21
N SER A 97 -5.17 5.84 -7.77
CA SER A 97 -4.34 4.81 -8.40
C SER A 97 -3.39 4.12 -7.45
N LEU A 98 -2.90 2.94 -7.84
CA LEU A 98 -1.93 2.22 -7.01
C LEU A 98 -0.63 3.02 -6.85
N PHE A 99 -0.14 3.65 -7.92
CA PHE A 99 1.11 4.41 -7.88
C PHE A 99 0.96 5.88 -7.48
N ASP A 100 -0.25 6.34 -7.13
CA ASP A 100 -0.43 7.68 -6.52
C ASP A 100 0.02 7.68 -5.05
N TRP A 101 0.25 6.51 -4.45
CA TRP A 101 0.86 6.34 -3.13
C TRP A 101 2.35 6.63 -3.23
N ILE A 102 2.70 7.91 -3.29
CA ILE A 102 4.06 8.41 -3.47
C ILE A 102 4.27 9.69 -2.66
N SER A 103 5.47 9.83 -2.08
CA SER A 103 5.87 11.00 -1.31
C SER A 103 6.01 12.23 -2.21
N PRO A 104 5.70 13.46 -1.73
CA PRO A 104 5.25 13.80 -0.37
C PRO A 104 3.73 13.74 -0.15
N GLU A 105 2.90 13.67 -1.18
CA GLU A 105 1.45 13.78 -1.04
C GLU A 105 0.82 12.62 -0.27
N LEU A 106 1.36 11.41 -0.43
CA LEU A 106 0.96 10.20 0.29
C LEU A 106 2.20 9.40 0.72
N PRO A 107 2.03 8.42 1.60
CA PRO A 107 3.05 7.42 1.84
C PRO A 107 3.30 6.55 0.62
N GLU A 108 4.47 5.93 0.58
CA GLU A 108 4.92 5.08 -0.51
C GLU A 108 4.48 3.62 -0.33
N ASP A 109 4.56 2.86 -1.42
CA ASP A 109 4.63 1.40 -1.43
C ASP A 109 3.56 0.68 -0.60
N LEU A 110 2.33 0.62 -1.14
CA LEU A 110 1.27 -0.16 -0.53
C LEU A 110 1.57 -1.66 -0.58
N MET A 111 1.40 -2.31 0.56
CA MET A 111 1.52 -3.76 0.71
C MET A 111 0.26 -4.35 1.35
N PHE A 112 -0.14 -5.54 0.92
CA PHE A 112 -1.34 -6.23 1.37
C PHE A 112 -1.03 -7.67 1.73
N TYR A 113 -1.43 -8.08 2.93
CA TYR A 113 -1.07 -9.38 3.50
C TYR A 113 -2.30 -10.17 3.93
N LYS A 114 -2.18 -11.50 3.79
CA LYS A 114 -3.09 -12.48 4.35
C LYS A 114 -2.32 -13.40 5.28
N ASP A 115 -2.57 -13.30 6.58
CA ASP A 115 -1.99 -14.17 7.61
C ASP A 115 -0.45 -14.26 7.50
N GLY A 116 0.20 -13.09 7.31
CA GLY A 116 1.65 -12.96 7.17
C GLY A 116 2.18 -13.17 5.74
N LYS A 117 1.37 -13.65 4.80
CA LYS A 117 1.76 -13.80 3.39
C LYS A 117 1.41 -12.56 2.59
N CYS A 118 2.39 -11.93 1.95
CA CYS A 118 2.14 -10.84 1.00
C CYS A 118 1.37 -11.35 -0.24
N LEU A 119 0.31 -10.65 -0.63
CA LEU A 119 -0.47 -10.92 -1.84
C LEU A 119 -0.34 -9.82 -2.90
N LEU A 120 -0.03 -8.59 -2.49
CA LEU A 120 0.32 -7.50 -3.39
C LEU A 120 1.27 -6.53 -2.69
N ALA A 121 2.32 -6.10 -3.38
CA ALA A 121 3.22 -5.05 -2.92
C ALA A 121 3.59 -4.13 -4.10
N SER A 122 3.40 -2.83 -3.96
CA SER A 122 3.79 -1.85 -4.97
C SER A 122 5.12 -1.20 -4.67
N CYS A 123 5.86 -0.89 -5.72
CA CYS A 123 6.95 0.08 -5.72
C CYS A 123 6.47 1.28 -6.54
N SER A 124 5.85 2.26 -5.87
CA SER A 124 5.10 3.32 -6.54
C SER A 124 6.02 4.24 -7.34
N HIS A 125 7.21 4.54 -6.81
CA HIS A 125 8.19 5.42 -7.44
C HIS A 125 8.85 4.78 -8.68
N GLU A 126 9.04 3.46 -8.70
CA GLU A 126 9.53 2.74 -9.88
C GLU A 126 8.41 2.29 -10.84
N GLY A 127 7.14 2.47 -10.44
CA GLY A 127 5.98 2.22 -11.30
C GLY A 127 5.71 0.74 -11.57
N PHE A 128 5.95 -0.13 -10.59
CA PHE A 128 5.58 -1.55 -10.69
C PHE A 128 4.92 -2.07 -9.40
N PHE A 129 4.30 -3.23 -9.49
CA PHE A 129 3.89 -3.98 -8.30
C PHE A 129 4.04 -5.48 -8.52
N LEU A 130 4.27 -6.18 -7.42
CA LEU A 130 4.23 -7.64 -7.32
C LEU A 130 2.83 -8.06 -6.88
N VAL A 131 2.27 -9.10 -7.48
CA VAL A 131 0.95 -9.61 -7.11
C VAL A 131 0.90 -11.13 -7.21
N GLU A 132 0.15 -11.76 -6.32
CA GLU A 132 -0.13 -13.19 -6.40
C GLU A 132 -0.97 -13.50 -7.66
N GLU A 133 -0.62 -14.58 -8.36
CA GLU A 133 -1.17 -14.87 -9.68
C GLU A 133 -2.68 -15.11 -9.66
N ASN A 134 -3.21 -15.83 -8.66
CA ASN A 134 -4.65 -16.06 -8.55
C ASN A 134 -5.42 -14.78 -8.24
N ILE A 135 -4.87 -13.89 -7.40
CA ILE A 135 -5.43 -12.55 -7.18
C ILE A 135 -5.48 -11.76 -8.50
N TRP A 136 -4.38 -11.75 -9.27
CA TRP A 136 -4.33 -11.01 -10.53
C TRP A 136 -5.28 -11.57 -11.58
N ASN A 137 -5.31 -12.89 -11.75
CA ASN A 137 -6.24 -13.56 -12.67
C ASN A 137 -7.70 -13.28 -12.29
N SER A 138 -8.04 -13.32 -11.00
CA SER A 138 -9.37 -12.96 -10.50
C SER A 138 -9.74 -11.51 -10.80
N PHE A 139 -8.77 -10.60 -10.69
CA PHE A 139 -8.95 -9.19 -11.04
C PHE A 139 -9.20 -8.99 -12.54
N LEU A 140 -8.45 -9.69 -13.40
CA LEU A 140 -8.61 -9.62 -14.85
C LEU A 140 -9.92 -10.25 -15.35
N LEU A 141 -10.42 -11.31 -14.72
CA LEU A 141 -11.70 -11.92 -15.11
C LEU A 141 -12.89 -10.98 -14.94
N LYS A 142 -12.88 -10.10 -13.93
CA LYS A 142 -13.88 -9.03 -13.78
C LYS A 142 -13.87 -8.03 -14.95
N LYS A 143 -12.78 -7.93 -15.71
CA LYS A 143 -12.67 -7.07 -16.90
C LYS A 143 -13.49 -7.63 -18.07
N ARG A 144 -13.69 -8.94 -18.16
CA ARG A 144 -14.32 -9.62 -19.32
C ARG A 144 -15.85 -9.77 -19.20
N GLY A 145 -16.43 -9.48 -18.04
CA GLY A 145 -17.87 -9.63 -17.76
C GLY A 145 -18.68 -8.33 -17.84
N ARG A 146 -18.17 -7.29 -18.51
CA ARG A 146 -18.87 -6.03 -18.77
C ARG A 146 -18.78 -5.65 -20.23
#